data_AF-A0A2D6ZS10-F1
#
_entry.id   AF-A0A2D6ZS10-F1
#
_cell.length_a   1.000
_cell.length_b   1.000
_cell.length_c   1.000
_cell.angle_alpha   90.00
_cell.angle_beta   90.00
_cell.angle_gamma   90.00
#
_symmetry.space_group_name_H-M   'P 1'
#
loop_
_entity.id
_entity.type
_entity.pdbx_description
1 polymer ?
#
loop_
_entity_poly.entity_id
_entity_poly.type
_entity_poly.pdbx_seq_one_letter_code
_entity_poly.pdbx_strand_id
1 'polypeptide(L)' 'MRKSKKRKITALFLIREKLALDLSNEISMHKEEAYEIVDFSFQLSDKLPSTYEELKSEIKAYIIINMLSLVTKFH' A
#
# COMPACT_ATOMS: atom_id res chain seq x y z
N MET A 1 -7.76 -5.86 -27.55
CA MET A 1 -6.95 -6.27 -26.38
C MET A 1 -5.91 -5.24 -25.88
N ARG A 2 -5.26 -4.39 -26.70
CA ARG A 2 -4.25 -3.42 -26.21
C ARG A 2 -4.81 -2.26 -25.35
N LYS A 3 -6.05 -1.83 -25.57
CA LYS A 3 -6.66 -0.70 -24.82
C LYS A 3 -6.97 -1.03 -23.35
N SER A 4 -7.31 -2.29 -23.02
CA SER A 4 -7.64 -2.64 -21.62
C SER A 4 -6.40 -2.77 -20.72
N LYS A 5 -5.28 -3.29 -21.25
CA LYS A 5 -3.99 -3.31 -20.51
C LYS A 5 -3.50 -1.91 -20.16
N LYS A 6 -3.57 -0.95 -21.10
CA LYS A 6 -3.18 0.44 -20.83
C LYS A 6 -4.02 1.07 -19.72
N ARG A 7 -5.35 0.90 -19.76
CA ARG A 7 -6.25 1.39 -18.70
C ARG A 7 -5.94 0.80 -17.33
N LYS A 8 -5.61 -0.49 -17.27
CA LYS A 8 -5.24 -1.18 -16.02
C LYS A 8 -3.96 -0.60 -15.41
N ILE A 9 -2.94 -0.33 -16.22
CA ILE A 9 -1.68 0.26 -15.76
C ILE A 9 -1.89 1.69 -15.25
N THR A 10 -2.66 2.51 -15.97
CA THR A 10 -2.98 3.87 -15.52
C THR A 10 -3.75 3.87 -14.20
N ALA A 11 -4.71 2.95 -14.03
CA ALA A 11 -5.43 2.81 -12.77
C ALA A 11 -4.50 2.42 -11.62
N LEU A 12 -3.59 1.47 -11.83
CA LEU A 12 -2.57 1.10 -10.84
C LEU A 12 -1.69 2.28 -10.44
N PHE A 13 -1.28 3.11 -11.40
CA PHE A 13 -0.47 4.30 -11.13
C PHE A 13 -1.22 5.33 -10.27
N LEU A 14 -2.51 5.56 -10.57
CA LEU A 14 -3.36 6.46 -9.78
C LEU A 14 -3.60 5.91 -8.36
N ILE A 15 -3.82 4.60 -8.24
CA ILE A 15 -4.00 3.95 -6.94
C ILE A 15 -2.71 4.06 -6.12
N ARG A 16 -1.55 3.82 -6.73
CA ARG A 16 -0.24 3.96 -6.10
C ARG A 16 -0.02 5.37 -5.55
N GLU A 17 -0.23 6.38 -6.39
CA GLU A 17 -0.06 7.80 -6.03
C GLU A 17 -0.98 8.17 -4.85
N LYS A 18 -2.25 7.77 -4.92
CA LYS A 18 -3.24 8.07 -3.88
C LYS A 18 -2.93 7.35 -2.57
N LEU A 19 -2.57 6.06 -2.62
CA LEU A 19 -2.22 5.28 -1.43
C LEU A 19 -0.99 5.86 -0.71
N ALA A 20 0.06 6.21 -1.46
CA ALA A 20 1.26 6.77 -0.87
C ALA A 20 0.96 8.12 -0.19
N LEU A 21 0.12 8.96 -0.79
CA LEU A 21 -0.32 10.21 -0.19
C LEU A 21 -1.17 9.98 1.07
N ASP A 22 -2.17 9.09 0.99
CA ASP A 22 -3.05 8.77 2.12
C ASP A 22 -2.23 8.21 3.29
N LEU A 23 -1.31 7.28 3.04
CA LEU A 23 -0.43 6.72 4.06
C LEU A 23 0.49 7.79 4.66
N SER A 24 1.17 8.58 3.82
CA SER A 24 2.03 9.67 4.31
C SER A 24 1.29 10.61 5.27
N ASN A 25 0.04 10.96 4.95
CA ASN A 25 -0.79 11.81 5.80
C ASN A 25 -1.35 11.08 7.04
N GLU A 26 -1.87 9.86 6.90
CA GLU A 26 -2.56 9.13 7.97
C GLU A 26 -1.61 8.61 9.05
N ILE A 27 -0.41 8.17 8.67
CA ILE A 27 0.58 7.58 9.60
C ILE A 27 1.83 8.46 9.78
N SER A 28 1.77 9.71 9.30
CA SER A 28 2.86 10.70 9.44
C SER A 28 4.22 10.17 8.97
N MET A 29 4.22 9.41 7.87
CA MET A 29 5.44 8.86 7.28
C MET A 29 5.91 9.68 6.08
N HIS A 30 7.20 9.57 5.74
CA HIS A 30 7.72 10.22 4.55
C HIS A 30 7.10 9.62 3.29
N LYS A 31 6.91 10.45 2.26
CA LYS A 31 6.23 10.02 1.03
C LYS A 31 7.01 8.91 0.33
N GLU A 32 8.35 8.95 0.41
CA GLU A 32 9.27 7.95 -0.11
C GLU A 32 9.04 6.58 0.56
N GLU A 33 8.96 6.54 1.89
CA GLU A 33 8.68 5.33 2.67
C GLU A 33 7.28 4.77 2.35
N ALA A 34 6.30 5.67 2.19
CA ALA A 34 4.96 5.28 1.78
C ALA A 34 4.94 4.60 0.40
N TYR A 35 5.73 5.11 -0.55
CA TYR A 35 5.86 4.48 -1.87
C TYR A 35 6.50 3.09 -1.79
N GLU A 36 7.56 2.93 -0.99
CA GLU A 36 8.22 1.63 -0.81
C GLU A 36 7.27 0.58 -0.27
N ILE A 37 6.46 0.93 0.73
CA ILE A 37 5.48 0.01 1.31
C ILE A 37 4.37 -0.34 0.32
N VAL A 38 3.86 0.65 -0.42
CA VAL A 38 2.82 0.40 -1.43
C VAL A 38 3.35 -0.51 -2.54
N ASP A 39 4.57 -0.26 -3.01
CA ASP A 39 5.20 -1.07 -4.05
C ASP A 39 5.45 -2.51 -3.57
N PHE A 40 5.94 -2.67 -2.34
CA PHE A 40 6.10 -3.97 -1.70
C PHE A 40 4.77 -4.71 -1.56
N SER A 41 3.71 -4.01 -1.17
CA SER A 41 2.36 -4.59 -1.03
C SER A 41 1.79 -5.08 -2.36
N PHE A 42 2.06 -4.35 -3.46
CA PHE A 42 1.69 -4.81 -4.80
C PHE A 42 2.50 -6.02 -5.29
N GLN A 43 3.73 -6.20 -4.80
CA GLN A 43 4.55 -7.36 -5.13
C GLN A 43 4.12 -8.63 -4.39
N LEU A 44 3.64 -8.48 -3.14
CA LEU A 44 3.25 -9.61 -2.30
C LEU A 44 1.89 -10.22 -2.69
N SER A 45 0.99 -9.43 -3.29
CA SER A 45 -0.36 -9.89 -3.55
C SER A 45 -0.55 -10.44 -4.96
N ASP A 46 -0.74 -11.76 -5.07
CA ASP A 46 -1.21 -12.41 -6.30
C ASP A 46 -2.64 -11.99 -6.69
N LYS A 47 -3.39 -11.39 -5.74
CA LYS A 47 -4.76 -10.90 -5.94
C LYS A 47 -4.83 -9.41 -5.65
N LEU A 48 -5.18 -8.62 -6.66
CA LEU A 48 -5.56 -7.23 -6.42
C LEU A 48 -6.76 -7.21 -5.47
N PRO A 49 -6.70 -6.46 -4.36
CA PRO A 49 -7.84 -6.32 -3.43
C PRO A 49 -9.07 -5.80 -4.16
N SER A 50 -10.24 -6.13 -3.64
CA SER A 50 -11.49 -5.87 -4.33
C SER A 50 -11.85 -4.38 -4.32
N THR A 51 -11.38 -3.65 -3.30
CA THR A 51 -11.55 -2.20 -3.19
C THR A 51 -10.28 -1.46 -2.75
N TYR A 52 -10.26 -0.14 -2.99
CA TYR A 52 -9.19 0.76 -2.54
C TYR A 52 -9.06 0.80 -1.01
N GLU A 53 -10.17 0.81 -0.28
CA GLU A 53 -10.17 0.91 1.18
C GLU A 53 -9.69 -0.39 1.84
N GLU A 54 -9.98 -1.55 1.24
CA GLU A 54 -9.40 -2.83 1.66
C GLU A 54 -7.88 -2.80 1.55
N LEU A 55 -7.35 -2.39 0.38
CA LEU A 55 -5.91 -2.29 0.16
C LEU A 55 -5.24 -1.37 1.19
N LYS A 56 -5.81 -0.17 1.40
CA LYS A 56 -5.28 0.78 2.39
C LYS A 56 -5.29 0.19 3.80
N SER A 57 -6.37 -0.50 4.16
CA SER A 57 -6.52 -1.11 5.50
C SER A 57 -5.55 -2.27 5.72
N GLU A 58 -5.34 -3.12 4.72
CA GLU A 58 -4.36 -4.21 4.77
C GLU A 58 -2.94 -3.69 4.95
N ILE A 59 -2.55 -2.65 4.18
CA ILE A 59 -1.24 -2.02 4.31
C ILE A 59 -1.05 -1.44 5.72
N LYS A 60 -2.04 -0.70 6.24
CA LYS A 60 -1.97 -0.16 7.60
C LYS A 60 -1.88 -1.26 8.66
N ALA A 61 -2.65 -2.34 8.51
CA ALA A 61 -2.60 -3.47 9.42
C ALA A 61 -1.21 -4.13 9.42
N TYR A 62 -0.60 -4.31 8.24
CA TYR A 62 0.76 -4.82 8.12
C TYR A 62 1.76 -3.93 8.86
N ILE A 63 1.70 -2.61 8.68
CA ILE A 63 2.58 -1.66 9.38
C ILE A 63 2.39 -1.77 10.90
N ILE A 64 1.14 -1.74 11.38
CA ILE A 64 0.82 -1.82 12.82
C ILE A 64 1.33 -3.14 13.42
N ILE A 65 1.12 -4.27 12.76
CA ILE A 65 1.58 -5.59 13.23
C ILE A 65 3.10 -5.63 13.33
N ASN A 66 3.81 -5.11 12.33
CA ASN A 66 5.27 -5.07 12.35
C ASN A 66 5.81 -4.14 13.43
N MET A 67 5.21 -2.96 13.62
CA MET A 67 5.58 -2.04 14.71
C MET A 67 5.30 -2.66 16.08
N LEU A 68 4.13 -3.29 16.26
CA LEU A 68 3.78 -3.98 17.50
C LEU A 68 4.76 -5.11 17.78
N SER A 69 5.13 -5.91 16.76
CA SER A 69 6.12 -6.98 16.89
C SER A 69 7.50 -6.47 17.31
N LEU A 70 7.90 -5.28 16.84
CA LEU A 70 9.14 -4.64 17.28
C LEU A 70 9.08 -4.27 18.75
N VAL A 71 7.99 -3.64 19.21
CA VAL A 71 7.84 -3.20 20.61
C VAL A 71 7.73 -4.39 21.57
N THR A 72 7.05 -5.46 21.18
CA THR A 72 6.88 -6.66 22.03
C THR A 72 8.11 -7.55 22.09
N LYS A 73 9.01 -7.50 21.09
CA LYS A 73 10.28 -8.26 21.12
C LYS A 73 11.26 -7.80 22.20
N PHE A 74 11.13 -6.58 22.69
CA PHE A 74 12.02 -6.00 23.71
C PHE A 74 11.42 -6.03 25.13
N HIS A 75 10.32 -6.77 25.33
CA HIS A 75 9.73 -7.11 26.63
C HIS A 75 9.83 -8.63 26.85
#